data_AF-A0A920QWY9-F1
#
_entry.id   AF-A0A920QWY9-F1
#
_cell.length_a   1.000
_cell.length_b   1.000
_cell.length_c   1.000
_cell.angle_alpha   90.00
_cell.angle_beta   90.00
_cell.angle_gamma   90.00
#
_symmetry.space_group_name_H-M   'P 1'
#
loop_
_entity.id
_entity.type
_entity.pdbx_description
1 polymer ?
#
loop_
_entity_poly.entity_id
_entity_poly.type
_entity_poly.pdbx_seq_one_letter_code
_entity_poly.pdbx_strand_id
1 'polypeptide(L)'
;MLSGIGNPNNINQYGIPVTHELPGVGQNLRDHPQVSVIWKLKPEERVDPLSSPLQIGLRYTASGSSLRNDMCTFGFFCIINRGKLSYIDSPRDYFSLFLSCIRN
;
A
#
# COMPACT_ATOMS: atom_id res chain seq x y z
N MET A 1 -15.28 -12.98 -10.45
CA MET A 1 -15.67 -14.36 -10.85
C MET A 1 -17.16 -14.64 -10.64
N LEU A 2 -17.91 -13.85 -9.85
CA LEU A 2 -19.33 -14.12 -9.58
C LEU A 2 -20.26 -13.94 -10.80
N SER A 3 -19.82 -13.19 -11.82
CA SER A 3 -20.58 -12.97 -13.07
C SER A 3 -20.36 -14.05 -14.15
N GLY A 4 -19.66 -15.15 -13.82
CA GLY A 4 -19.36 -16.22 -14.79
C GLY A 4 -18.23 -15.90 -15.78
N ILE A 5 -17.42 -14.88 -15.52
CA ILE A 5 -16.26 -14.49 -16.34
C ILE A 5 -14.97 -14.83 -15.61
N GLY A 6 -14.11 -15.67 -16.20
CA GLY A 6 -12.83 -16.09 -15.62
C GLY A 6 -12.40 -17.52 -16.02
N ASN A 7 -11.50 -18.14 -15.25
CA ASN A 7 -11.09 -19.53 -15.47
C ASN A 7 -12.25 -20.50 -15.14
N PRO A 8 -12.73 -21.33 -16.10
CA PRO A 8 -13.85 -22.25 -15.88
C PRO A 8 -13.63 -23.20 -14.70
N ASN A 9 -12.42 -23.71 -14.51
CA ASN A 9 -12.11 -24.61 -13.38
C ASN A 9 -12.31 -23.91 -12.03
N ASN A 10 -11.97 -22.62 -11.95
CA ASN A 10 -12.15 -21.84 -10.73
C ASN A 10 -13.61 -21.43 -10.49
N ILE A 11 -14.42 -21.34 -11.55
CA ILE A 11 -15.82 -20.87 -11.50
C ILE A 11 -16.78 -22.03 -11.25
N ASN A 12 -16.61 -23.15 -11.96
CA ASN A 12 -17.52 -24.30 -11.93
C ASN A 12 -17.67 -24.91 -10.53
N GLN A 13 -16.59 -24.94 -9.74
CA GLN A 13 -16.60 -25.45 -8.36
C GLN A 13 -17.58 -24.70 -7.44
N TYR A 14 -18.00 -23.49 -7.80
CA TYR A 14 -18.95 -22.68 -7.03
C TYR A 14 -20.38 -22.72 -7.59
N GLY A 15 -20.66 -23.59 -8.57
CA GLY A 15 -22.00 -23.73 -9.18
C GLY A 15 -22.43 -22.53 -10.02
N ILE A 16 -21.47 -21.70 -10.45
CA ILE A 16 -21.72 -20.51 -11.26
C ILE A 16 -21.58 -20.89 -12.75
N PRO A 17 -22.57 -20.58 -13.61
CA PRO A 17 -22.43 -20.85 -15.04
C PRO A 17 -21.32 -19.98 -15.64
N VAL A 18 -20.52 -20.56 -16.53
CA VAL A 18 -19.49 -19.81 -17.27
C VAL A 18 -20.16 -19.03 -18.40
N THR A 19 -20.15 -17.71 -18.29
CA THR A 19 -20.59 -16.77 -19.32
C THR A 19 -19.49 -16.52 -20.34
N HIS A 20 -18.23 -16.41 -19.90
CA HIS A 20 -17.08 -16.18 -20.77
C HIS A 20 -15.80 -16.74 -20.16
N GLU A 21 -15.10 -17.59 -20.91
CA GLU A 21 -13.83 -18.16 -20.49
C GLU A 21 -12.70 -17.13 -20.67
N LEU A 22 -12.13 -16.69 -19.54
CA LEU A 22 -11.04 -15.72 -19.52
C LEU A 22 -10.06 -16.05 -18.38
N PRO A 23 -9.13 -17.00 -18.58
CA PRO A 23 -8.32 -17.56 -17.49
C PRO A 23 -7.42 -16.54 -16.78
N GLY A 24 -7.16 -15.39 -17.39
CA GLY A 24 -6.38 -14.29 -16.78
C GLY A 24 -7.12 -13.51 -15.69
N VAL A 25 -8.45 -13.63 -15.56
CA VAL A 25 -9.21 -12.89 -14.53
C VAL A 25 -8.78 -13.32 -13.14
N GLY A 26 -8.38 -12.34 -12.32
CA GLY A 26 -7.88 -12.56 -10.96
C GLY A 26 -6.45 -13.11 -10.90
N GLN A 27 -5.75 -13.24 -12.04
CA GLN A 27 -4.34 -13.61 -12.11
C GLN A 27 -3.44 -12.37 -12.14
N ASN A 28 -2.13 -12.57 -12.02
CA ASN A 28 -1.12 -11.51 -12.06
C ASN A 28 -1.41 -10.38 -11.04
N LEU A 29 -1.83 -10.76 -9.83
CA LEU A 29 -1.86 -9.80 -8.72
C LEU A 29 -0.46 -9.24 -8.51
N ARG A 30 -0.34 -7.93 -8.62
CA ARG A 30 0.87 -7.18 -8.28
C ARG A 30 0.52 -6.25 -7.15
N ASP A 31 1.44 -6.20 -6.20
CA ASP A 31 1.32 -5.34 -5.05
C ASP A 31 2.64 -4.62 -4.83
N HIS A 32 2.60 -3.56 -4.06
CA HIS A 32 3.77 -2.87 -3.54
C HIS A 32 3.92 -3.26 -2.08
N PRO A 33 4.72 -4.29 -1.73
CA PRO A 33 4.93 -4.65 -0.34
C PRO A 33 5.61 -3.48 0.38
N GLN A 34 5.01 -3.03 1.47
CA GLN A 34 5.45 -1.85 2.22
C GLN A 34 5.82 -2.20 3.65
N VAL A 35 6.86 -1.54 4.16
CA VAL A 35 7.25 -1.56 5.57
C VAL A 35 7.23 -0.14 6.10
N SER A 36 6.60 0.03 7.26
CA SER A 36 6.45 1.32 7.93
C SER A 36 7.39 1.40 9.12
N VAL A 37 8.19 2.45 9.19
CA VAL A 37 8.92 2.82 10.41
C VAL A 37 8.26 4.07 10.98
N ILE A 38 7.80 4.01 12.22
CA ILE A 38 6.95 5.04 12.82
C ILE A 38 7.63 5.59 14.07
N TRP A 39 7.74 6.91 14.17
CA TRP A 39 8.26 7.63 15.31
C TRP A 39 7.20 8.55 15.90
N LYS A 40 7.12 8.59 17.23
CA LYS A 40 6.25 9.52 17.94
C LYS A 40 6.94 10.88 18.04
N LEU A 41 6.21 11.95 17.75
CA LEU A 41 6.71 13.30 17.96
C LEU A 41 6.87 13.62 19.45
N LYS A 42 7.71 14.62 19.73
CA LYS A 42 7.84 15.17 21.08
C LYS A 42 6.50 15.80 21.50
N PRO A 43 6.16 15.81 22.80
CA PRO A 43 4.86 16.32 23.28
C PRO A 43 4.50 17.75 22.86
N GLU A 44 5.51 18.61 22.71
CA GLU A 44 5.41 20.01 22.33
C GLU A 44 5.24 20.25 20.82
N GLU A 45 5.57 19.26 19.99
CA GLU A 45 5.48 19.36 18.54
C GLU A 45 4.10 18.92 18.05
N ARG A 46 3.59 19.58 17.02
CA ARG A 46 2.33 19.21 16.37
C ARG A 46 2.40 19.19 14.86
N VAL A 47 1.71 18.25 14.24
CA VAL A 47 1.49 18.24 12.78
C VAL A 47 0.27 19.10 12.48
N ASP A 48 0.43 20.08 11.59
CA ASP A 48 -0.71 20.81 11.05
C ASP A 48 -1.58 19.83 10.22
N PRO A 49 -2.85 19.60 10.62
CA PRO A 49 -3.73 18.65 9.93
C PRO A 49 -4.06 19.06 8.48
N LEU A 50 -3.85 20.32 8.11
CA LEU A 50 -4.05 20.83 6.75
C LEU A 50 -2.78 20.82 5.92
N SER A 51 -1.62 20.55 6.54
CA SER A 51 -0.35 20.48 5.82
C SER A 51 -0.28 19.23 4.93
N SER A 52 0.47 19.31 3.83
CA SER A 52 0.70 18.16 2.97
C SER A 52 1.39 17.05 3.77
N PRO A 53 0.79 15.85 3.89
CA PRO A 53 1.36 14.77 4.68
C PRO A 53 2.59 14.18 4.01
N LEU A 54 2.69 14.24 2.68
CA LEU A 54 3.84 13.79 1.90
C LEU A 54 4.68 15.01 1.52
N GLN A 55 5.94 15.01 1.97
CA GLN A 55 6.88 16.11 1.68
C GLN A 55 8.01 15.66 0.75
N ILE A 56 8.56 14.46 0.95
CA ILE A 56 9.73 13.97 0.21
C ILE A 56 9.55 12.49 -0.13
N GLY A 57 9.85 12.14 -1.39
CA GLY A 57 9.97 10.77 -1.87
C GLY A 57 11.33 10.53 -2.51
N LEU A 58 11.95 9.40 -2.18
CA LEU A 58 13.20 8.95 -2.75
C LEU A 58 12.96 7.64 -3.50
N ARG A 59 13.51 7.51 -4.70
CA ARG A 59 13.59 6.24 -5.41
C ARG A 59 15.03 5.79 -5.48
N TYR A 60 15.26 4.51 -5.27
CA TYR A 60 16.58 3.91 -5.34
C TYR A 60 16.47 2.45 -5.79
N THR A 61 17.60 1.89 -6.17
CA THR A 61 17.72 0.47 -6.52
C THR A 61 18.22 -0.28 -5.30
N ALA A 62 17.52 -1.34 -4.88
CA ALA A 62 17.97 -2.16 -3.76
C ALA A 62 19.34 -2.80 -4.09
N SER A 63 20.17 -2.99 -3.06
CA SER A 63 21.48 -3.64 -3.22
C SER A 63 21.29 -5.05 -3.78
N GLY A 64 21.97 -5.35 -4.90
CA GLY A 64 21.85 -6.63 -5.60
C GLY A 64 20.61 -6.77 -6.51
N SER A 65 19.77 -5.75 -6.62
CA SER A 65 18.61 -5.78 -7.53
C SER A 65 19.02 -5.51 -8.98
N SER A 66 18.46 -6.28 -9.90
CA SER A 66 18.56 -6.05 -11.34
C SER A 66 17.50 -5.09 -11.87
N LEU A 67 16.55 -4.66 -11.03
CA LEU A 67 15.44 -3.79 -11.40
C LEU A 67 15.76 -2.36 -10.98
N ARG A 68 15.93 -1.46 -11.96
CA ARG A 68 16.23 -0.05 -11.69
C ARG A 68 15.06 0.62 -10.94
N ASN A 69 15.38 1.28 -9.82
CA ASN A 69 14.42 2.03 -9.00
C ASN A 69 13.25 1.18 -8.48
N ASP A 70 13.54 -0.07 -8.12
CA ASP A 70 12.59 -1.03 -7.55
C ASP A 70 12.21 -0.75 -6.10
N MET A 71 12.79 0.29 -5.49
CA MET A 71 12.42 0.77 -4.17
C MET A 71 12.01 2.24 -4.21
N CYS A 72 10.98 2.55 -3.42
CA CYS A 72 10.63 3.90 -3.06
C CYS A 72 10.53 4.04 -1.55
N THR A 73 11.01 5.17 -1.05
CA THR A 73 10.90 5.58 0.33
C THR A 73 10.17 6.90 0.38
N PHE A 74 9.20 7.02 1.27
CA PHE A 74 8.39 8.22 1.41
C PHE A 74 8.31 8.64 2.87
N GLY A 75 8.61 9.90 3.15
CA GLY A 75 8.41 10.50 4.46
C GLY A 75 6.98 11.04 4.56
N PHE A 76 6.25 10.58 5.57
CA PHE A 76 4.87 10.96 5.83
C PHE A 76 4.68 11.46 7.25
N PHE A 77 4.09 12.64 7.41
CA PHE A 77 3.49 13.03 8.69
C PHE A 77 2.08 12.45 8.74
N CYS A 78 1.77 11.75 9.83
CA CYS A 78 0.48 11.09 9.98
C CYS A 78 0.00 11.11 11.42
N ILE A 79 -1.32 11.11 11.56
CA ILE A 79 -1.99 10.92 12.82
C ILE A 79 -2.41 9.43 12.85
N ILE A 80 -1.89 8.69 13.83
CA ILE A 80 -2.20 7.27 14.00
C ILE A 80 -3.03 7.10 15.28
N ASN A 81 -4.29 6.72 15.12
CA ASN A 81 -5.19 6.39 16.22
C ASN A 81 -5.46 4.88 16.23
N ARG A 82 -5.06 4.21 17.32
CA ARG A 82 -5.28 2.76 17.54
C ARG A 82 -4.86 1.88 16.34
N GLY A 83 -3.75 2.21 15.69
CA GLY A 83 -3.20 1.44 14.57
C GLY A 83 -3.88 1.68 13.22
N LYS A 84 -4.77 2.67 13.11
CA LYS A 84 -5.36 3.13 11.85
C LYS A 84 -4.88 4.54 11.53
N LEU A 85 -4.61 4.80 10.25
CA LEU A 85 -4.42 6.16 9.74
C LEU A 85 -5.74 6.90 9.94
N SER A 86 -5.76 7.86 10.86
CA SER A 86 -6.99 8.58 11.24
C SER A 86 -6.76 10.07 11.08
N TYR A 87 -7.61 10.76 10.34
CA TYR A 87 -7.54 12.21 10.22
C TYR A 87 -8.19 12.95 11.39
N ILE A 88 -8.87 12.22 12.29
CA ILE A 88 -9.79 12.80 13.26
C ILE A 88 -9.65 12.02 14.58
N ASP A 89 -9.26 12.73 15.63
CA ASP A 89 -9.32 12.37 17.06
C ASP A 89 -8.31 11.37 17.68
N SER A 90 -7.01 11.68 17.68
CA SER A 90 -6.13 11.45 18.86
C SER A 90 -4.76 12.14 18.70
N PRO A 91 -4.27 12.95 19.65
CA PRO A 91 -3.14 13.88 19.46
C PRO A 91 -1.80 13.22 19.77
N ARG A 92 -1.50 12.10 19.11
CA ARG A 92 -0.13 11.63 19.05
C ARG A 92 0.29 11.75 17.61
N ASP A 93 1.03 12.80 17.35
CA ASP A 93 1.52 13.08 16.02
C ASP A 93 2.72 12.16 15.77
N TYR A 94 2.76 11.55 14.59
CA TYR A 94 3.80 10.63 14.20
C TYR A 94 4.45 11.08 12.90
N PHE A 95 5.74 10.85 12.82
CA PHE A 95 6.46 10.80 11.56
C PHE A 95 6.60 9.33 11.15
N SER A 96 6.31 9.02 9.90
CA SER A 96 6.42 7.67 9.35
C SER A 96 7.29 7.68 8.10
N LEU A 97 8.08 6.63 7.92
CA LEU A 97 8.81 6.34 6.71
C LEU A 97 8.26 5.04 6.12
N PHE A 98 7.66 5.10 4.94
CA PHE A 98 7.25 3.90 4.20
C PHE A 98 8.33 3.53 3.20
N LEU A 99 8.83 2.31 3.29
CA LEU A 99 9.70 1.69 2.30
C LEU A 99 8.86 0.71 1.51
N SER A 100 8.88 0.81 0.19
CA SER A 100 7.99 0.07 -0.67
C SER A 100 8.74 -0.45 -1.88
N CYS A 101 8.59 -1.75 -2.17
CA CYS A 101 9.10 -2.32 -3.40
C CYS A 101 8.11 -2.04 -4.54
N ILE A 102 8.61 -1.53 -5.66
CA ILE A 102 7.85 -1.30 -6.88
C ILE A 102 8.33 -2.33 -7.90
N ARG A 103 7.52 -3.35 -8.14
CA ARG A 103 7.76 -4.27 -9.26
C ARG A 103 7.08 -3.73 -10.51
N ASN A 104 7.89 -3.25 -11.46
CA ASN A 104 7.43 -2.89 -12.80
C ASN A 104 6.93 -4.12 -13.57
#